data_AF-A0A0B2WSR1-F1
#
_entry.id   AF-A0A0B2WSR1-F1
#
_cell.length_a   1.000
_cell.length_b   1.000
_cell.length_c   1.000
_cell.angle_alpha   90.00
_cell.angle_beta   90.00
_cell.angle_gamma   90.00
#
_symmetry.space_group_name_H-M   'P 1'
#
loop_
_entity.id
_entity.type
_entity.pdbx_description
1 polymer ?
#
loop_
_entity_poly.entity_id
_entity_poly.type
_entity_poly.pdbx_seq_one_letter_code
_entity_poly.pdbx_strand_id
1 'polypeptide(L)'
;MATTEGGKAIPAQLKVWHKAVDLNPVAGKTTLDDDVAVTRDLSVCAHGMRSLTWEALTPSASCFLQCIIHVGGLLELGLWKFAENSANDFWRGNGIDKMVVSAYSDHDVVRCYCFYPAKKNDLKEDGWNMATTGENLAAAFAELV
;
A
#
# COMPACT_ATOMS: atom_id res chain seq x y z
N MET A 1 -28.14 -4.68 12.34
CA MET A 1 -27.37 -4.23 11.16
C MET A 1 -27.76 -5.10 9.95
N ALA A 2 -27.50 -4.70 8.70
CA ALA A 2 -27.90 -5.52 7.53
C ALA A 2 -27.34 -6.96 7.54
N THR A 3 -26.23 -7.19 8.26
CA THR A 3 -25.53 -8.49 8.35
C THR A 3 -25.86 -9.30 9.61
N THR A 4 -26.78 -8.84 10.46
CA THR A 4 -27.18 -9.55 11.69
C THR A 4 -28.47 -10.34 11.49
N GLU A 5 -28.67 -11.41 12.25
CA GLU A 5 -29.82 -12.32 12.18
C GLU A 5 -31.21 -11.64 12.26
N GLY A 6 -31.31 -10.44 12.87
CA GLY A 6 -32.55 -9.63 12.93
C GLY A 6 -32.56 -8.38 12.04
N GLY A 7 -31.61 -8.24 11.10
CA GLY A 7 -31.48 -7.07 10.24
C GLY A 7 -32.52 -7.03 9.12
N LYS A 8 -33.33 -5.97 9.06
CA LYS A 8 -34.32 -5.76 7.98
C LYS A 8 -33.75 -5.10 6.72
N ALA A 9 -32.46 -4.76 6.70
CA ALA A 9 -31.83 -4.06 5.60
C ALA A 9 -31.30 -5.04 4.55
N ILE A 10 -31.33 -4.64 3.28
CA ILE A 10 -30.80 -5.43 2.17
C ILE A 10 -29.27 -5.50 2.32
N PRO A 11 -28.65 -6.70 2.34
CA PRO A 11 -27.20 -6.83 2.37
C PRO A 11 -26.53 -6.15 1.17
N ALA A 12 -25.34 -5.60 1.37
CA ALA A 12 -24.55 -5.03 0.29
C ALA A 12 -24.19 -6.13 -0.72
N GLN A 13 -24.31 -5.83 -2.01
CA GLN A 13 -23.87 -6.73 -3.09
C GLN A 13 -22.49 -6.31 -3.57
N LEU A 14 -21.53 -7.23 -3.53
CA LEU A 14 -20.22 -7.06 -4.16
C LEU A 14 -20.26 -7.62 -5.58
N LYS A 15 -20.12 -6.74 -6.57
CA LYS A 15 -19.93 -7.13 -7.97
C LYS A 15 -18.48 -6.82 -8.36
N VAL A 16 -17.76 -7.85 -8.80
CA VAL A 16 -16.36 -7.76 -9.24
C VAL A 16 -16.28 -7.74 -10.77
N TRP A 17 -15.15 -7.31 -11.33
CA TRP A 17 -14.95 -7.20 -12.78
C TRP A 17 -15.84 -6.18 -13.48
N HIS A 18 -16.17 -5.09 -12.79
CA HIS A 18 -16.91 -3.96 -13.34
C HIS A 18 -16.14 -2.67 -13.04
N LYS A 19 -15.30 -2.23 -13.97
CA LYS A 19 -14.51 -1.01 -13.79
C LYS A 19 -15.36 0.19 -14.19
N ALA A 20 -15.52 1.15 -13.27
CA ALA A 20 -16.10 2.45 -13.63
C ALA A 20 -15.16 3.20 -14.58
N VAL A 21 -15.68 3.65 -15.72
CA VAL A 21 -14.94 4.38 -16.75
C VAL A 21 -15.39 5.82 -16.91
N ASP A 22 -16.62 6.15 -16.49
CA ASP A 22 -17.17 7.52 -16.50
C ASP A 22 -18.17 7.72 -15.36
N LEU A 23 -18.28 8.95 -14.88
CA LEU A 23 -19.21 9.37 -13.83
C LEU A 23 -19.80 10.73 -14.18
N ASN A 24 -21.12 10.77 -14.37
CA ASN A 24 -21.91 11.99 -14.40
C ASN A 24 -22.58 12.20 -13.03
N PRO A 25 -22.00 13.03 -12.14
CA PRO A 25 -22.53 13.22 -10.79
C PRO A 25 -23.87 13.97 -10.79
N VAL A 26 -24.13 14.82 -11.78
CA VAL A 26 -25.39 15.58 -11.89
C VAL A 26 -26.55 14.66 -12.24
N ALA A 27 -26.33 13.72 -13.16
CA ALA A 27 -27.33 12.73 -13.56
C ALA A 27 -27.38 11.49 -12.66
N GLY A 28 -26.46 11.39 -11.69
CA GLY A 28 -26.30 10.20 -10.83
C GLY A 28 -25.91 8.93 -11.60
N LYS A 29 -25.28 9.07 -12.77
CA LYS A 29 -25.01 7.96 -13.70
C LYS A 29 -23.53 7.59 -13.71
N THR A 30 -23.25 6.31 -13.51
CA THR A 30 -21.91 5.72 -13.66
C THR A 30 -21.92 4.76 -14.84
N THR A 31 -20.92 4.88 -15.71
CA THR A 31 -20.69 3.96 -16.84
C THR A 31 -19.57 3.00 -16.49
N LEU A 32 -19.78 1.71 -16.77
CA LEU A 32 -18.83 0.63 -16.53
C LEU A 32 -18.19 0.17 -17.84
N ASP A 33 -17.07 -0.55 -17.77
CA ASP A 33 -16.28 -1.03 -18.92
C ASP A 33 -16.95 -2.16 -19.73
N ASP A 34 -18.03 -2.74 -19.20
CA ASP A 34 -18.89 -3.74 -19.86
C ASP A 34 -20.14 -3.11 -20.52
N ASP A 35 -20.09 -1.80 -20.80
CA ASP A 35 -21.20 -0.98 -21.33
C ASP A 35 -22.44 -0.92 -20.43
N VAL A 36 -22.37 -1.44 -19.20
CA VAL A 36 -23.45 -1.33 -18.22
C VAL A 36 -23.44 0.09 -17.62
N ALA A 37 -24.60 0.74 -17.67
CA ALA A 37 -24.82 2.00 -16.97
C ALA A 37 -25.69 1.80 -15.73
N VAL A 38 -25.30 2.41 -14.62
CA VAL A 38 -26.04 2.36 -13.35
C VAL A 38 -26.37 3.77 -12.92
N THR A 39 -27.63 3.99 -12.55
CA THR A 39 -28.10 5.26 -11.97
C THR A 39 -28.39 5.07 -10.49
N ARG A 40 -27.89 5.97 -9.64
CA ARG A 40 -28.06 5.98 -8.17
C ARG A 40 -28.16 7.40 -7.64
N ASP A 41 -28.82 7.55 -6.50
CA ASP A 41 -28.94 8.85 -5.80
C ASP A 41 -27.59 9.33 -5.22
N LEU A 42 -26.70 8.39 -4.91
CA LEU A 42 -25.37 8.67 -4.35
C LEU A 42 -24.33 7.69 -4.89
N SER A 43 -23.16 8.21 -5.24
CA SER A 43 -21.98 7.43 -5.61
C SER A 43 -20.83 7.73 -4.66
N VAL A 44 -20.23 6.69 -4.07
CA VAL A 44 -19.04 6.78 -3.21
C VAL A 44 -17.83 6.29 -4.01
N CYS A 45 -16.92 7.20 -4.35
CA CYS A 45 -15.78 6.93 -5.22
C CYS A 45 -14.57 6.45 -4.41
N ALA A 46 -14.53 5.16 -4.08
CA ALA A 46 -13.47 4.54 -3.27
C ALA A 46 -12.41 3.78 -4.09
N HIS A 47 -12.03 4.31 -5.27
CA HIS A 47 -11.19 3.61 -6.27
C HIS A 47 -9.67 3.75 -6.05
N GLY A 48 -9.23 4.31 -4.92
CA GLY A 48 -7.82 4.44 -4.55
C GLY A 48 -7.07 5.58 -5.25
N MET A 49 -5.73 5.56 -5.14
CA MET A 49 -4.84 6.66 -5.51
C MET A 49 -4.86 7.03 -7.00
N ARG A 50 -5.20 6.09 -7.88
CA ARG A 50 -5.30 6.31 -9.34
C ARG A 50 -6.75 6.49 -9.79
N SER A 51 -7.59 7.08 -8.95
CA SER A 51 -9.00 7.29 -9.26
C SER A 51 -9.16 8.16 -10.51
N LEU A 52 -10.06 7.75 -11.42
CA LEU A 52 -10.46 8.56 -12.58
C LEU A 52 -11.23 9.83 -12.19
N THR A 53 -11.68 9.91 -10.94
CA THR A 53 -12.51 11.02 -10.45
C THR A 53 -11.69 12.18 -9.87
N TRP A 54 -10.38 12.01 -9.67
CA TRP A 54 -9.48 13.01 -9.08
C TRP A 54 -8.38 13.40 -10.07
N GLU A 55 -7.86 14.63 -9.92
CA GLU A 55 -6.74 15.12 -10.73
C GLU A 55 -5.44 14.36 -10.44
N ALA A 56 -4.50 14.45 -11.38
CA ALA A 56 -3.19 13.81 -11.26
C ALA A 56 -2.44 14.29 -10.01
N LEU A 57 -1.94 13.34 -9.21
CA LEU A 57 -1.16 13.62 -8.02
C LEU A 57 0.28 14.00 -8.39
N THR A 58 0.83 14.98 -7.67
CA THR A 58 2.26 15.32 -7.77
C THR A 58 3.12 14.15 -7.26
N PRO A 59 4.13 13.70 -8.04
CA PRO A 59 5.03 12.63 -7.60
C PRO A 59 5.73 12.94 -6.27
N SER A 60 5.88 11.92 -5.42
CA SER A 60 6.64 12.03 -4.17
C SER A 60 8.14 12.19 -4.44
N ALA A 61 8.83 12.94 -3.58
CA ALA A 61 10.29 13.03 -3.58
C ALA A 61 10.98 11.78 -2.99
N SER A 62 10.21 10.89 -2.35
CA SER A 62 10.68 9.63 -1.76
C SER A 62 9.94 8.43 -2.33
N CYS A 63 10.63 7.30 -2.32
CA CYS A 63 10.05 5.98 -2.51
C CYS A 63 10.57 5.04 -1.42
N PHE A 64 10.00 3.85 -1.30
CA PHE A 64 10.47 2.87 -0.34
C PHE A 64 10.49 1.47 -0.92
N LEU A 65 11.40 0.65 -0.41
CA LEU A 65 11.37 -0.79 -0.56
C LEU A 65 10.83 -1.40 0.73
N GLN A 66 9.95 -2.40 0.58
CA GLN A 66 9.42 -3.17 1.69
C GLN A 66 10.04 -4.56 1.67
N CYS A 67 10.49 -5.04 2.82
CA CYS A 67 10.82 -6.45 3.01
C CYS A 67 10.15 -7.02 4.26
N ILE A 68 9.90 -8.33 4.24
CA ILE A 68 9.39 -9.10 5.35
C ILE A 68 10.48 -10.12 5.69
N ILE A 69 10.89 -10.14 6.95
CA ILE A 69 11.98 -10.95 7.46
C ILE A 69 11.43 -11.87 8.52
N HIS A 70 11.64 -13.18 8.38
CA HIS A 70 11.29 -14.14 9.43
C HIS A 70 12.24 -14.00 10.62
N VAL A 71 11.69 -14.09 11.84
CA VAL A 71 12.48 -13.91 13.07
C VAL A 71 13.58 -14.95 13.23
N GLY A 72 13.41 -16.16 12.67
CA GLY A 72 14.49 -17.15 12.59
C GLY A 72 15.79 -16.60 11.98
N GLY A 73 15.69 -15.86 10.86
CA GLY A 73 16.87 -15.23 10.24
C GLY A 73 17.46 -14.09 11.09
N LEU A 74 16.63 -13.36 11.83
CA LEU A 74 17.13 -12.33 12.76
C LEU A 74 17.87 -12.95 13.96
N LEU A 75 17.39 -14.10 14.46
CA LEU A 75 18.03 -14.83 15.55
C LEU A 75 19.44 -15.29 15.18
N GLU A 76 19.58 -15.89 13.98
CA GLU A 76 20.88 -16.34 13.45
C GLU A 76 21.90 -15.19 13.32
N LEU A 77 21.42 -13.98 13.02
CA LEU A 77 22.24 -12.77 12.89
C LEU A 77 22.46 -12.03 14.22
N GLY A 78 21.91 -12.51 15.34
CA GLY A 78 21.98 -11.82 16.63
C GLY A 78 21.16 -10.53 16.70
N LEU A 79 20.19 -10.36 15.78
CA LEU A 79 19.35 -9.18 15.60
C LEU A 79 17.94 -9.34 16.20
N TRP A 80 17.76 -10.31 17.11
CA TRP A 80 16.46 -10.65 17.72
C TRP A 80 15.75 -9.48 18.40
N LYS A 81 16.49 -8.46 18.84
CA LYS A 81 15.91 -7.25 19.47
C LYS A 81 14.92 -6.52 18.57
N PHE A 82 15.02 -6.66 17.24
CA PHE A 82 14.04 -6.08 16.32
C PHE A 82 12.70 -6.83 16.31
N ALA A 83 12.68 -8.08 16.78
CA ALA A 83 11.49 -8.89 16.86
C ALA A 83 10.70 -8.66 18.16
N GLU A 84 11.31 -8.16 19.23
CA GLU A 84 10.62 -8.00 20.52
C GLU A 84 9.72 -6.77 20.61
N ASN A 85 10.02 -5.71 19.87
CA ASN A 85 9.24 -4.48 19.93
C ASN A 85 8.06 -4.54 18.96
N SER A 86 6.85 -4.62 19.51
CA SER A 86 5.56 -4.61 18.80
C SER A 86 5.07 -3.21 18.42
N ALA A 87 5.80 -2.16 18.77
CA ALA A 87 5.55 -0.80 18.34
C ALA A 87 6.58 -0.35 17.30
N ASN A 88 6.18 0.55 16.39
CA ASN A 88 6.98 1.13 15.30
C ASN A 88 8.18 1.94 15.82
N ASP A 89 9.05 1.37 16.64
CA ASP A 89 9.96 2.14 17.50
C ASP A 89 11.37 2.26 16.92
N PHE A 90 11.69 1.49 15.89
CA PHE A 90 12.98 1.62 15.23
C PHE A 90 12.88 2.52 14.01
N TRP A 91 13.10 3.82 14.27
CA TRP A 91 13.36 4.83 13.25
C TRP A 91 14.84 5.19 13.29
N ARG A 92 15.56 4.92 12.21
CA ARG A 92 16.94 5.38 12.02
C ARG A 92 17.13 5.87 10.60
N GLY A 93 18.07 6.79 10.42
CA GLY A 93 18.40 7.36 9.11
C GLY A 93 18.70 8.85 9.14
N ASN A 94 19.00 9.41 7.98
CA ASN A 94 19.30 10.81 7.77
C ASN A 94 18.50 11.35 6.58
N GLY A 95 17.77 12.45 6.76
CA GLY A 95 16.98 13.04 5.69
C GLY A 95 15.87 12.11 5.17
N ILE A 96 15.90 11.78 3.87
CA ILE A 96 14.95 10.85 3.23
C ILE A 96 15.38 9.40 3.45
N ASP A 97 16.69 9.14 3.49
CA ASP A 97 17.25 7.80 3.70
C ASP A 97 16.96 7.34 5.13
N LYS A 98 15.90 6.54 5.29
CA LYS A 98 15.33 6.14 6.59
C LYS A 98 14.82 4.71 6.57
N MET A 99 14.97 4.03 7.69
CA MET A 99 14.47 2.67 7.90
C MET A 99 13.47 2.66 9.06
N VAL A 100 12.33 2.00 8.83
CA VAL A 100 11.30 1.74 9.83
C VAL A 100 11.13 0.24 9.98
N VAL A 101 11.34 -0.27 11.19
CA VAL A 101 11.28 -1.71 11.49
C VAL A 101 10.22 -1.94 12.56
N SER A 102 9.38 -2.97 12.37
CA SER A 102 8.30 -3.29 13.32
C SER A 102 7.99 -4.79 13.30
N ALA A 103 7.79 -5.38 14.48
CA ALA A 103 7.36 -6.77 14.62
C ALA A 103 5.86 -6.93 14.33
N TYR A 104 5.48 -8.03 13.69
CA TYR A 104 4.10 -8.36 13.30
C TYR A 104 3.84 -9.85 13.45
N SER A 105 2.56 -10.24 13.37
CA SER A 105 2.12 -11.65 13.42
C SER A 105 2.63 -12.35 14.69
N ASP A 106 2.24 -11.84 15.87
CA ASP A 106 2.65 -12.38 17.17
C ASP A 106 4.18 -12.57 17.32
N HIS A 107 4.95 -11.66 16.72
CA HIS A 107 6.42 -11.64 16.73
C HIS A 107 7.09 -12.75 15.89
N ASP A 108 6.41 -13.32 14.89
CA ASP A 108 7.00 -14.30 13.97
C ASP A 108 7.75 -13.66 12.79
N VAL A 109 7.38 -12.43 12.45
CA VAL A 109 8.00 -11.69 11.35
C VAL A 109 8.26 -10.24 11.74
N VAL A 110 9.26 -9.67 11.08
CA VAL A 110 9.55 -8.24 11.12
C VAL A 110 9.31 -7.67 9.74
N ARG A 111 8.56 -6.57 9.67
CA ARG A 111 8.41 -5.79 8.44
C ARG A 111 9.35 -4.60 8.48
N CYS A 112 10.03 -4.37 7.37
CA CYS A 112 10.94 -3.25 7.21
C CYS A 112 10.52 -2.39 6.01
N TYR A 113 10.48 -1.08 6.24
CA TYR A 113 10.31 -0.06 5.21
C TYR A 113 11.58 0.76 5.10
N CYS A 114 12.22 0.70 3.93
CA CYS A 114 13.45 1.43 3.64
C CYS A 114 13.16 2.56 2.65
N PHE A 115 13.04 3.78 3.17
CA PHE A 115 12.78 5.00 2.40
C PHE A 115 14.08 5.58 1.83
N TYR A 116 14.04 6.05 0.59
CA TYR A 116 15.17 6.68 -0.10
C TYR A 116 14.68 7.67 -1.17
N PRO A 117 15.54 8.59 -1.65
CA PRO A 117 15.15 9.57 -2.66
C PRO A 117 14.63 8.92 -3.94
N ALA A 118 13.47 9.38 -4.43
CA ALA A 118 12.84 8.86 -5.64
C ALA A 118 13.75 8.95 -6.88
N LYS A 119 14.66 9.93 -6.92
CA LYS A 119 15.67 10.10 -7.99
C LYS A 119 16.66 8.93 -8.13
N LYS A 120 16.81 8.08 -7.10
CA LYS A 120 17.65 6.86 -7.16
C LYS A 120 16.91 5.71 -7.84
N ASN A 121 15.60 5.82 -8.00
CA ASN A 121 14.80 4.88 -8.77
C ASN A 121 14.68 5.42 -10.20
N ASP A 122 14.76 4.57 -11.22
CA ASP A 122 14.78 5.00 -12.64
C ASP A 122 13.38 5.45 -13.13
N LEU A 123 12.47 5.79 -12.21
CA LEU A 123 11.09 6.34 -12.34
C LEU A 123 10.17 5.71 -13.40
N LYS A 124 10.57 4.61 -14.04
CA LYS A 124 9.90 4.07 -15.23
C LYS A 124 8.59 3.37 -14.91
N GLU A 125 8.48 2.73 -13.75
CA GLU A 125 7.27 2.03 -13.33
C GLU A 125 6.98 2.28 -11.84
N ASP A 126 5.71 2.58 -11.54
CA ASP A 126 5.16 2.69 -10.20
C ASP A 126 4.09 1.59 -10.04
N GLY A 127 4.19 0.82 -8.95
CA GLY A 127 3.32 -0.31 -8.71
C GLY A 127 3.63 -1.04 -7.41
N TRP A 128 2.59 -1.59 -6.79
CA TRP A 128 2.69 -2.34 -5.53
C TRP A 128 3.17 -3.78 -5.73
N ASN A 129 3.22 -4.26 -6.99
CA ASN A 129 3.54 -5.63 -7.36
C ASN A 129 4.94 -5.77 -8.00
N MET A 130 5.82 -4.80 -7.78
CA MET A 130 7.19 -4.86 -8.29
C MET A 130 8.08 -5.58 -7.28
N ALA A 131 8.80 -6.61 -7.73
CA ALA A 131 9.77 -7.32 -6.92
C ALA A 131 11.19 -6.78 -7.18
N THR A 132 12.05 -6.87 -6.18
CA THR A 132 13.48 -6.55 -6.29
C THR A 132 14.29 -7.49 -5.39
N THR A 133 15.62 -7.40 -5.42
CA THR A 133 16.52 -8.25 -4.62
C THR A 133 17.09 -7.51 -3.41
N GLY A 134 17.68 -8.27 -2.48
CA GLY A 134 18.39 -7.69 -1.33
C GLY A 134 19.60 -6.86 -1.73
N GLU A 135 20.29 -7.22 -2.82
CA GLU A 135 21.43 -6.47 -3.36
C GLU A 135 21.00 -5.11 -3.88
N ASN A 136 19.87 -5.03 -4.59
CA ASN A 136 19.32 -3.74 -5.05
C ASN A 136 18.90 -2.86 -3.86
N LEU A 137 18.32 -3.47 -2.82
CA LEU A 137 18.03 -2.77 -1.57
C LEU A 137 19.32 -2.20 -0.95
N ALA A 138 20.37 -3.01 -0.80
CA ALA A 138 21.64 -2.56 -0.25
C ALA A 138 22.27 -1.44 -1.10
N ALA A 139 22.21 -1.55 -2.43
CA ALA A 139 22.73 -0.56 -3.36
C ALA A 139 22.04 0.81 -3.22
N ALA A 140 20.74 0.86 -2.92
CA ALA A 140 20.01 2.12 -2.70
C ALA A 140 20.56 2.93 -1.50
N PHE A 141 21.22 2.24 -0.56
CA PHE A 141 21.79 2.82 0.66
C PHE A 141 23.33 2.72 0.71
N ALA A 142 23.99 2.48 -0.42
CA ALA A 142 25.45 2.27 -0.46
C ALA A 142 26.27 3.46 0.10
N GLU A 143 25.72 4.67 0.07
CA GLU A 143 26.36 5.89 0.61
C GLU A 143 26.32 6.00 2.14
N LEU A 144 25.58 5.12 2.83
CA LEU A 144 25.48 5.08 4.29
C LEU A 144 26.44 4.06 4.93
N VAL A 145 27.24 3.35 4.12
CA VAL A 145 28.19 2.32 4.56
C VAL A 145 29.61 2.89 4.63
#